data_AF-A0AA42B5R6-F1
#
_entry.id   AF-A0AA42B5R6-F1
#
_cell.length_a   1.000
_cell.length_b   1.000
_cell.length_c   1.000
_cell.angle_alpha   90.00
_cell.angle_beta   90.00
_cell.angle_gamma   90.00
#
_symmetry.space_group_name_H-M   'P 1'
#
loop_
_entity.id
_entity.type
_entity.pdbx_description
1 polymer ?
#
loop_
_entity_poly.entity_id
_entity_poly.type
_entity_poly.pdbx_seq_one_letter_code
_entity_poly.pdbx_strand_id
1 'polypeptide(L)'
;MGISSHGSSILVFFFLFSMLVSKGFSLFDPTTVQVQNDIVGDQVVLKIHCKSLDDDLGEHVLNFGEEWHWQFRVGFGTTYFSCDYKWYHNKDQRYYEGSHEVYKASFSGFKAKYYVICHSKCVWSARSDGLYLYRRDKGLWERRYVWDP
;
A
#
# COMPACT_ATOMS: atom_id res chain seq x y z
N MET A 1 9.38 -62.00 -5.73
CA MET A 1 9.57 -60.59 -6.14
C MET A 1 8.34 -59.80 -5.68
N GLY A 2 8.41 -59.14 -4.52
CA GLY A 2 7.35 -58.27 -4.03
C GLY A 2 7.79 -56.82 -4.19
N ILE A 3 7.18 -56.09 -5.12
CA ILE A 3 7.51 -54.70 -5.39
C ILE A 3 6.73 -53.84 -4.41
N SER A 4 7.46 -53.02 -3.65
CA SER A 4 6.97 -52.22 -2.54
C SER A 4 5.88 -51.22 -2.95
N SER A 5 4.72 -51.30 -2.30
CA SER A 5 3.60 -50.35 -2.42
C SER A 5 3.76 -49.10 -1.54
N HIS A 6 4.91 -48.92 -0.88
CA HIS A 6 5.14 -47.80 0.05
C HIS A 6 5.42 -46.47 -0.67
N GLY A 7 5.98 -46.49 -1.89
CA GLY A 7 6.36 -45.26 -2.61
C GLY A 7 5.17 -44.40 -3.07
N SER A 8 4.07 -45.02 -3.48
CA SER A 8 2.89 -44.31 -3.99
C SER A 8 2.13 -43.58 -2.88
N SER A 9 2.01 -44.20 -1.70
CA SER A 9 1.33 -43.60 -0.54
C SER A 9 2.12 -42.43 0.08
N ILE A 10 3.46 -42.50 0.02
CA ILE A 10 4.34 -41.42 0.50
C ILE A 10 4.25 -40.19 -0.42
N LEU A 11 4.24 -40.39 -1.74
CA LEU A 11 4.10 -39.29 -2.71
C LEU A 11 2.77 -38.55 -2.54
N VAL A 12 1.66 -39.27 -2.33
CA VAL A 12 0.35 -38.66 -2.04
C VAL A 12 0.41 -37.82 -0.76
N PHE A 13 1.10 -38.29 0.27
CA PHE A 13 1.28 -37.53 1.52
C PHE A 13 2.08 -36.24 1.32
N PHE A 14 3.14 -36.26 0.50
CA PHE A 14 3.93 -35.06 0.16
C PHE A 14 3.12 -34.04 -0.67
N PHE A 15 2.30 -34.49 -1.63
CA PHE A 15 1.42 -33.60 -2.38
C PHE A 15 0.31 -33.00 -1.50
N LEU A 16 -0.28 -33.78 -0.59
CA LEU A 16 -1.27 -33.28 0.37
C LEU A 16 -0.65 -32.32 1.38
N PHE A 17 0.58 -32.58 1.82
CA PHE A 17 1.33 -31.65 2.68
C PHE A 17 1.70 -30.36 1.94
N SER A 18 2.07 -30.43 0.67
CA SER A 18 2.33 -29.25 -0.17
C SER A 18 1.08 -28.38 -0.36
N MET A 19 -0.09 -28.99 -0.54
CA MET A 19 -1.39 -28.29 -0.59
C MET A 19 -1.79 -27.66 0.75
N LEU A 20 -1.33 -28.21 1.88
CA LEU A 20 -1.51 -27.62 3.21
C LEU A 20 -0.53 -26.47 3.48
N VAL A 21 0.67 -26.50 2.88
CA VAL A 21 1.72 -25.48 3.05
C VAL A 21 1.52 -24.24 2.17
N SER A 22 0.72 -24.33 1.09
CA SER A 22 0.53 -23.23 0.13
C SER A 22 -0.29 -22.04 0.65
N LYS A 23 -0.89 -22.13 1.84
CA LYS A 23 -1.38 -20.95 2.55
C LYS A 23 -0.21 -20.36 3.34
N GLY A 24 0.62 -19.58 2.63
CA GLY A 24 1.63 -18.73 3.27
C GLY A 24 1.02 -18.04 4.49
N PHE A 25 1.63 -18.25 5.65
CA PHE A 25 1.09 -17.88 6.95
C PHE A 25 1.03 -16.34 7.05
N SER A 26 -0.07 -15.74 6.59
CA SER A 26 -0.30 -14.31 6.75
C SER A 26 -0.84 -14.08 8.15
N LEU A 27 -0.04 -13.38 8.96
CA LEU A 27 -0.34 -13.08 10.35
C LEU A 27 -1.37 -11.95 10.56
N PHE A 28 -1.89 -11.35 9.49
CA PHE A 28 -2.67 -10.12 9.55
C PHE A 28 -3.82 -10.11 8.55
N ASP A 29 -4.90 -9.44 8.95
CA ASP A 29 -5.97 -9.07 8.03
C ASP A 29 -5.43 -8.26 6.85
N PRO A 30 -6.07 -8.34 5.67
CA PRO A 30 -5.69 -7.52 4.53
C PRO A 30 -5.67 -6.03 4.89
N THR A 31 -4.58 -5.36 4.54
CA THR A 31 -4.44 -3.90 4.67
C THR A 31 -4.64 -3.27 3.31
N THR A 32 -5.41 -2.17 3.28
CA THR A 32 -5.64 -1.36 2.09
C THR A 32 -4.99 0.00 2.27
N VAL A 33 -4.24 0.45 1.26
CA VAL A 33 -3.81 1.85 1.14
C VAL A 33 -4.61 2.47 0.00
N GLN A 34 -5.15 3.65 0.24
CA GLN A 34 -5.97 4.42 -0.70
C GLN A 34 -5.39 5.83 -0.79
N VAL A 35 -5.25 6.34 -2.00
CA VAL A 35 -4.85 7.72 -2.30
C VAL A 35 -5.95 8.35 -3.15
N GLN A 36 -6.47 9.49 -2.72
CA GLN A 36 -7.50 10.25 -3.42
C GLN A 36 -6.96 11.63 -3.82
N ASN A 37 -7.32 12.09 -5.02
CA ASN A 37 -7.03 13.45 -5.47
C ASN A 37 -8.15 14.40 -5.03
N ASP A 38 -7.90 15.20 -4.00
CA ASP A 38 -8.78 16.28 -3.50
C ASP A 38 -8.16 17.67 -3.75
N ILE A 39 -7.29 17.79 -4.75
CA ILE A 39 -6.66 19.07 -5.09
C ILE A 39 -7.69 19.95 -5.81
N VAL A 40 -8.20 20.95 -5.11
CA VAL A 40 -9.17 21.89 -5.68
C VAL A 40 -8.47 22.83 -6.65
N GLY A 41 -8.95 22.84 -7.90
CA GLY A 41 -8.47 23.72 -8.95
C GLY A 41 -9.04 23.33 -10.30
N ASP A 42 -8.89 24.21 -11.29
CA ASP A 42 -9.38 23.93 -12.64
C ASP A 42 -8.54 22.82 -13.27
N GLN A 43 -9.17 21.69 -13.59
CA GLN A 43 -8.56 20.58 -14.33
C GLN A 43 -7.26 20.04 -13.72
N VAL A 44 -7.17 19.97 -12.38
CA VAL A 44 -5.99 19.41 -11.72
C VAL A 44 -5.95 17.89 -11.90
N VAL A 45 -4.84 17.43 -12.47
CA VAL A 45 -4.53 16.02 -12.67
C VAL A 45 -3.35 15.65 -11.79
N LEU A 46 -3.54 14.64 -10.94
CA LEU A 46 -2.50 14.09 -10.08
C LEU A 46 -1.96 12.81 -10.71
N LYS A 47 -0.67 12.82 -11.07
CA LYS A 47 0.06 11.59 -11.42
C LYS A 47 0.66 11.00 -10.15
N ILE A 48 0.48 9.71 -9.97
CA ILE A 48 1.06 8.96 -8.86
C ILE A 48 1.81 7.75 -9.41
N HIS A 49 3.00 7.47 -8.90
CA HIS A 49 3.74 6.24 -9.17
C HIS A 49 4.12 5.63 -7.83
N CYS A 50 3.57 4.46 -7.53
CA CYS A 50 3.79 3.81 -6.25
C CYS A 50 4.59 2.53 -6.41
N LYS A 51 5.41 2.24 -5.40
CA LYS A 51 6.27 1.06 -5.35
C LYS A 51 6.37 0.53 -3.94
N SER A 52 6.62 -0.76 -3.84
CA SER A 52 6.99 -1.43 -2.60
C SER A 52 8.49 -1.69 -2.56
N LEU A 53 8.97 -2.49 -1.60
CA LEU A 53 10.36 -2.97 -1.62
C LEU A 53 10.62 -3.98 -2.74
N ASP A 54 9.62 -4.77 -3.08
CA ASP A 54 9.78 -5.96 -3.93
C ASP A 54 9.18 -5.76 -5.33
N ASP A 55 8.12 -4.95 -5.42
CA ASP A 55 7.30 -4.77 -6.62
C ASP A 55 7.04 -3.29 -6.93
N ASP A 56 7.00 -2.96 -8.22
CA ASP A 56 6.48 -1.69 -8.73
C ASP A 56 4.95 -1.82 -8.94
N LEU A 57 4.16 -0.91 -8.34
CA LEU A 57 2.71 -0.89 -8.49
C LEU A 57 2.28 -0.11 -9.74
N GLY A 58 3.19 0.65 -10.35
CA GLY A 58 2.99 1.38 -11.59
C GLY A 58 2.53 2.83 -11.40
N GLU A 59 2.33 3.49 -12.55
CA GLU A 59 1.81 4.85 -12.65
C GLU A 59 0.28 4.85 -12.79
N HIS A 60 -0.37 5.77 -12.09
CA HIS A 60 -1.79 6.06 -12.20
C HIS A 60 -2.02 7.57 -12.34
N VAL A 61 -3.07 7.94 -13.05
CA VAL A 61 -3.47 9.32 -13.29
C VAL A 61 -4.86 9.50 -12.66
N LEU A 62 -4.98 10.45 -11.74
CA LEU A 62 -6.19 10.71 -10.98
C LEU A 62 -6.70 12.12 -11.28
N ASN A 63 -7.90 12.22 -11.81
CA ASN A 63 -8.67 13.46 -11.88
C ASN A 63 -9.21 13.83 -10.48
N PHE A 64 -9.75 15.04 -10.34
CA PHE A 64 -10.37 15.47 -9.10
C PHE A 64 -11.47 14.49 -8.64
N GLY A 65 -11.39 14.06 -7.38
CA GLY A 65 -12.30 13.10 -6.75
C GLY A 65 -12.02 11.64 -7.08
N GLU A 66 -11.11 11.34 -8.01
CA GLU A 66 -10.71 9.96 -8.28
C GLU A 66 -9.72 9.44 -7.22
N GLU A 67 -9.77 8.13 -7.01
CA GLU A 67 -8.91 7.42 -6.08
C GLU A 67 -8.23 6.23 -6.73
N TRP A 68 -7.08 5.88 -6.19
CA TRP A 68 -6.41 4.62 -6.45
C TRP A 68 -6.09 3.92 -5.14
N HIS A 69 -6.28 2.60 -5.12
CA HIS A 69 -6.04 1.79 -3.95
C HIS A 69 -5.47 0.43 -4.31
N TRP A 70 -4.74 -0.16 -3.38
CA TRP A 70 -4.24 -1.51 -3.48
C TRP A 70 -4.33 -2.19 -2.12
N GLN A 71 -4.45 -3.51 -2.16
CA GLN A 71 -4.58 -4.34 -0.98
C GLN A 71 -3.44 -5.34 -0.91
N PHE A 72 -2.90 -5.51 0.29
CA PHE A 72 -1.80 -6.44 0.55
C PHE A 72 -1.97 -7.06 1.94
N ARG A 73 -1.14 -8.06 2.21
CA ARG A 73 -1.04 -8.71 3.51
C ARG A 73 0.36 -8.52 4.07
N VAL A 74 0.45 -8.13 5.35
CA VAL A 74 1.74 -7.97 6.01
C VAL A 74 2.34 -9.36 6.29
N GLY A 75 3.56 -9.58 5.80
CA GLY A 75 4.31 -10.82 5.99
C GLY A 75 5.24 -10.79 7.21
N PHE A 76 6.15 -11.76 7.29
CA PHE A 76 7.20 -11.83 8.33
C PHE A 76 8.39 -10.88 8.08
N GLY A 77 8.43 -10.20 6.93
CA GLY A 77 9.46 -9.23 6.58
C GLY A 77 9.08 -7.79 6.90
N THR A 78 9.76 -6.85 6.24
CA THR A 78 9.31 -5.45 6.18
C THR A 78 8.37 -5.29 5.01
N THR A 79 7.16 -4.79 5.26
CA THR A 79 6.24 -4.32 4.23
C THR A 79 6.35 -2.81 4.18
N TYR A 80 6.71 -2.26 3.02
CA TYR A 80 6.91 -0.83 2.83
C TYR A 80 6.36 -0.41 1.48
N PHE A 81 5.73 0.76 1.45
CA PHE A 81 5.23 1.38 0.24
C PHE A 81 5.55 2.87 0.25
N SER A 82 6.02 3.36 -0.90
CA SER A 82 6.24 4.77 -1.17
C SER A 82 5.63 5.15 -2.50
N CYS A 83 5.19 6.40 -2.60
CA CYS A 83 4.61 6.95 -3.81
C CYS A 83 5.32 8.25 -4.18
N ASP A 84 5.56 8.40 -5.46
CA ASP A 84 5.98 9.63 -6.12
C ASP A 84 4.74 10.32 -6.70
N TYR A 85 4.65 11.63 -6.52
CA TYR A 85 3.48 12.44 -6.87
C TYR A 85 3.90 13.59 -7.77
N LYS A 86 3.07 13.93 -8.74
CA LYS A 86 3.28 15.10 -9.59
C LYS A 86 1.96 15.67 -10.07
N TRP A 87 1.78 16.98 -9.93
CA TRP A 87 0.62 17.69 -10.46
C TRP A 87 1.01 19.10 -10.90
N TYR A 88 0.20 19.70 -11.78
CA TYR A 88 0.43 21.06 -12.28
C TYR A 88 -0.64 22.01 -11.73
N HIS A 89 -0.21 23.13 -11.15
CA HIS A 89 -1.13 24.14 -10.67
C HIS A 89 -1.28 25.24 -11.72
N ASN A 90 -2.45 25.30 -12.37
CA ASN A 90 -2.70 26.21 -13.47
C ASN A 90 -2.56 27.70 -13.10
N LYS A 91 -2.91 28.09 -11.86
CA LYS A 91 -2.81 29.49 -11.41
C LYS A 91 -1.37 29.93 -11.15
N ASP A 92 -0.57 29.07 -10.53
CA ASP A 92 0.84 29.37 -10.24
C ASP A 92 1.76 29.03 -11.41
N GLN A 93 1.20 28.44 -12.47
CA GLN A 93 1.89 27.99 -13.68
C GLN A 93 3.11 27.10 -13.42
N ARG A 94 3.08 26.28 -12.37
CA ARG A 94 4.20 25.43 -11.97
C ARG A 94 3.78 24.01 -11.63
N TYR A 95 4.75 23.10 -11.68
CA TYR A 95 4.60 21.75 -11.16
C TYR A 95 4.84 21.72 -9.66
N TYR A 96 4.15 20.80 -9.01
CA TYR A 96 4.41 20.38 -7.65
C TYR A 96 4.68 18.89 -7.68
N GLU A 97 5.71 18.47 -6.96
CA GLU A 97 6.10 17.08 -6.90
C GLU A 97 6.53 16.68 -5.49
N GLY A 98 6.67 15.37 -5.27
CA GLY A 98 7.09 14.87 -3.98
C GLY A 98 7.13 13.36 -3.92
N SER A 99 7.90 12.83 -2.98
CA SER A 99 7.97 11.40 -2.69
C SER A 99 7.66 11.17 -1.21
N HIS A 100 6.74 10.27 -0.91
CA HIS A 100 6.33 10.02 0.47
C HIS A 100 6.09 8.53 0.76
N GLU A 101 6.50 8.12 1.97
CA GLU A 101 6.12 6.83 2.54
C GLU A 101 4.62 6.83 2.85
N VAL A 102 3.88 5.92 2.24
CA VAL A 102 2.42 5.80 2.44
C VAL A 102 2.06 4.67 3.41
N TYR A 103 2.98 3.72 3.61
CA TYR A 103 2.83 2.64 4.57
C TYR A 103 4.17 1.99 4.92
N LYS A 104 4.35 1.63 6.20
CA LYS A 104 5.47 0.79 6.66
C LYS A 104 5.07 -0.08 7.84
N ALA A 105 5.45 -1.36 7.78
CA ALA A 105 5.32 -2.33 8.85
C ALA A 105 6.55 -3.26 8.85
N SER A 106 7.06 -3.64 10.03
CA SER A 106 8.13 -4.65 10.16
C SER A 106 7.80 -5.63 11.28
N PHE A 107 8.12 -6.91 11.05
CA PHE A 107 7.88 -7.99 12.02
C PHE A 107 8.82 -7.93 13.23
N SER A 108 10.06 -7.48 13.06
CA SER A 108 11.09 -7.44 14.12
C SER A 108 11.01 -6.21 15.02
N GLY A 109 10.20 -5.21 14.65
CA GLY A 109 10.06 -3.98 15.39
C GLY A 109 8.67 -3.39 15.22
N PHE A 110 7.83 -3.58 16.24
CA PHE A 110 6.65 -2.76 16.49
C PHE A 110 5.63 -2.70 15.33
N LYS A 111 4.77 -3.73 15.27
CA LYS A 111 3.38 -3.58 14.82
C LYS A 111 2.73 -2.39 15.55
N ALA A 112 2.83 -1.16 15.06
CA ALA A 112 2.00 -0.10 15.61
C ALA A 112 1.89 1.17 14.79
N LYS A 113 2.93 1.71 14.14
CA LYS A 113 2.82 3.13 13.74
C LYS A 113 1.64 3.37 12.78
N TYR A 114 1.63 2.74 11.60
CA TYR A 114 0.49 2.86 10.70
C TYR A 114 -0.73 2.10 11.19
N TYR A 115 -0.58 0.91 11.79
CA TYR A 115 -1.73 0.15 12.30
C TYR A 115 -2.53 0.91 13.39
N VAL A 116 -1.86 1.67 14.28
CA VAL A 116 -2.52 2.52 15.29
C VAL A 116 -3.14 3.76 14.65
N ILE A 117 -2.58 4.25 13.53
CA ILE A 117 -3.12 5.41 12.82
C ILE A 117 -4.36 5.02 11.98
N CYS A 118 -4.26 3.96 11.18
CA CYS A 118 -5.22 3.60 10.14
C CYS A 118 -5.81 2.19 10.24
N HIS A 119 -5.39 1.37 11.21
CA HIS A 119 -5.76 -0.05 11.30
C HIS A 119 -5.47 -0.79 9.99
N SER A 120 -6.49 -1.32 9.32
CA SER A 120 -6.41 -2.04 8.05
C SER A 120 -6.73 -1.17 6.83
N LYS A 121 -7.04 0.14 6.99
CA LYS A 121 -7.33 1.03 5.87
C LYS A 121 -6.68 2.41 6.05
N CYS A 122 -5.57 2.62 5.37
CA CYS A 122 -4.82 3.88 5.37
C CYS A 122 -5.28 4.75 4.21
N VAL A 123 -5.98 5.84 4.54
CA VAL A 123 -6.60 6.73 3.56
C VAL A 123 -5.81 8.03 3.49
N TRP A 124 -5.32 8.33 2.29
CA TRP A 124 -4.57 9.52 1.95
C TRP A 124 -5.40 10.44 1.06
N SER A 125 -5.36 11.73 1.35
CA SER A 125 -6.01 12.80 0.59
C SER A 125 -4.93 13.77 0.12
N ALA A 126 -4.72 13.85 -1.19
CA ALA A 126 -3.85 14.83 -1.81
C ALA A 126 -4.62 16.15 -1.96
N ARG A 127 -4.12 17.22 -1.35
CA ARG A 127 -4.74 18.55 -1.36
C ARG A 127 -3.75 19.57 -1.90
N SER A 128 -4.21 20.78 -2.19
CA SER A 128 -3.35 21.82 -2.81
C SER A 128 -2.09 22.17 -2.01
N ASP A 129 -2.10 21.95 -0.70
CA ASP A 129 -0.99 22.28 0.21
C ASP A 129 -0.19 21.08 0.71
N GLY A 130 -0.60 19.85 0.38
CA GLY A 130 0.15 18.66 0.75
C GLY A 130 -0.67 17.37 0.79
N LEU A 131 -0.05 16.33 1.36
CA LEU A 131 -0.69 15.03 1.60
C LEU A 131 -1.19 14.92 3.03
N TYR A 132 -2.44 14.47 3.17
CA TYR A 132 -3.09 14.25 4.44
C TYR A 132 -3.38 12.77 4.65
N LEU A 133 -3.05 12.26 5.83
CA LEU A 133 -3.41 10.92 6.28
C LEU A 133 -4.59 11.02 7.25
N TYR A 134 -5.64 10.23 7.02
CA TYR A 134 -6.73 10.13 7.96
C TYR A 134 -6.33 9.31 9.20
N ARG A 135 -6.36 9.95 10.36
CA ARG A 135 -6.12 9.36 11.68
C ARG A 135 -7.42 8.76 12.20
N ARG A 136 -7.59 7.45 12.02
CA ARG A 136 -8.79 6.72 12.45
C ARG A 136 -8.97 6.74 13.96
N ASP A 137 -7.89 6.69 14.73
CA ASP A 137 -7.92 6.77 16.19
C ASP A 137 -8.38 8.13 16.74
N LYS A 138 -8.22 9.20 15.95
CA LYS A 138 -8.60 10.57 16.35
C LYS A 138 -9.78 11.13 15.56
N GLY A 139 -10.19 10.46 14.48
CA GLY A 139 -11.23 10.92 13.58
C GLY A 139 -10.89 12.19 12.78
N LEU A 140 -9.60 12.48 12.54
CA LEU A 140 -9.17 13.73 11.90
C LEU A 140 -8.17 13.51 10.76
N TRP A 141 -8.05 14.50 9.88
CA TRP A 141 -7.02 14.54 8.84
C TRP A 141 -5.75 15.22 9.37
N GLU A 142 -4.61 14.56 9.23
CA GLU A 142 -3.31 15.11 9.62
C GLU A 142 -2.45 15.32 8.37
N ARG A 143 -1.94 16.54 8.14
CA ARG A 143 -0.99 16.81 7.05
C ARG A 143 0.35 16.16 7.40
N ARG A 144 0.82 15.25 6.56
CA ARG A 144 2.06 14.49 6.78
C ARG A 144 3.19 14.93 5.85
N TYR A 145 2.84 15.59 4.75
CA TYR A 145 3.78 16.08 3.75
C TYR A 145 3.27 17.40 3.16
N VAL A 146 4.20 18.28 2.80
CA VAL A 146 3.97 19.55 2.10
C VAL A 146 4.65 19.42 0.75
N TRP A 147 3.99 19.87 -0.32
CA TRP A 147 4.56 19.76 -1.67
C TRP A 147 5.84 20.57 -1.82
N ASP A 148 6.77 20.02 -2.59
CA ASP A 148 7.93 20.75 -3.07
C ASP A 148 7.58 21.38 -4.42
N PRO A 149 7.85 22.69 -4.60
CA PRO A 149 7.39 23.45 -5.75
C PRO A 149 8.41 23.49 -6.90
#